data_AF-A0A4V1Z942-F1
#
_entry.id   AF-A0A4V1Z942-F1
#
_cell.length_a   1.000
_cell.length_b   1.000
_cell.length_c   1.000
_cell.angle_alpha   90.00
_cell.angle_beta   90.00
_cell.angle_gamma   90.00
#
_symmetry.space_group_name_H-M   'P 1'
#
loop_
_entity.id
_entity.type
_entity.pdbx_description
1 polymer ?
#
loop_
_entity_poly.entity_id
_entity_poly.type
_entity_poly.pdbx_seq_one_letter_code
_entity_poly.pdbx_strand_id
1 'polypeptide(L)'
;MGGDGGESSSTTTTTTTNTSGSNAAQGDNNGTMISGVNNSQITVTDHGAVNGSLNFAGDVVDKVLESNTAANNNVVDVANNAMSTVKDSASQMAINAKESMNFAKEMATTTITGGSSEGQKQIAMVVVGCVVVIGVVFGIKAWKS
;
A
#
# COMPACT_ATOMS: atom_id res chain seq x y z
N MET A 1 -72.23 83.50 -18.57
CA MET A 1 -72.01 82.54 -19.68
C MET A 1 -70.51 82.37 -19.86
N GLY A 2 -70.04 81.12 -19.92
CA GLY A 2 -68.67 80.71 -20.27
C GLY A 2 -67.64 80.87 -19.15
N GLY A 3 -66.82 79.89 -18.79
CA GLY A 3 -66.57 78.61 -19.43
C GLY A 3 -65.63 77.72 -18.61
N ASP A 4 -65.47 76.53 -19.16
CA ASP A 4 -64.41 75.53 -18.96
C ASP A 4 -64.43 74.73 -17.65
N GLY A 5 -65.19 73.64 -17.71
CA GLY A 5 -65.01 72.48 -16.86
C GLY A 5 -63.69 71.78 -17.21
N GLY A 6 -62.82 71.67 -16.22
CA GLY A 6 -61.60 70.88 -16.34
C GLY A 6 -61.91 69.39 -16.33
N GLU A 7 -61.63 68.70 -17.43
CA GLU A 7 -61.53 67.25 -17.46
C GLU A 7 -60.10 66.84 -17.06
N SER A 8 -59.88 66.64 -15.76
CA SER A 8 -58.64 66.05 -15.25
C SER A 8 -58.75 64.53 -15.32
N SER A 9 -58.41 63.92 -16.45
CA SER A 9 -58.26 62.47 -16.56
C SER A 9 -56.86 62.04 -16.10
N SER A 10 -56.68 61.88 -14.78
CA SER A 10 -55.48 61.22 -14.24
C SER A 10 -55.68 59.71 -14.23
N THR A 11 -55.01 59.00 -15.14
CA THR A 11 -54.97 57.53 -15.15
C THR A 11 -53.81 57.04 -14.27
N THR A 12 -54.11 56.61 -13.05
CA THR A 12 -53.14 55.97 -12.15
C THR A 12 -53.10 54.47 -12.42
N THR A 13 -51.97 53.95 -12.90
CA THR A 13 -51.73 52.50 -13.01
C THR A 13 -50.96 52.04 -11.78
N THR A 14 -51.64 51.34 -10.87
CA THR A 14 -51.01 50.75 -9.67
C THR A 14 -50.59 49.31 -9.98
N THR A 15 -49.29 49.06 -10.02
CA THR A 15 -48.74 47.70 -10.11
C THR A 15 -48.31 47.26 -8.71
N THR A 16 -49.11 46.40 -8.08
CA THR A 16 -48.81 45.83 -6.76
C THR A 16 -48.06 44.52 -6.92
N THR A 17 -46.81 44.46 -6.49
CA THR A 17 -46.02 43.23 -6.48
C THR A 17 -45.74 42.82 -5.04
N ASN A 18 -46.53 41.88 -4.50
CA ASN A 18 -46.33 41.34 -3.17
C ASN A 18 -45.19 40.32 -3.16
N THR A 19 -44.00 40.70 -2.68
CA THR A 19 -42.97 39.74 -2.24
C THR A 19 -43.11 39.48 -0.75
N SER A 20 -44.12 38.70 -0.37
CA SER A 20 -44.30 38.22 0.99
C SER A 20 -43.96 36.74 1.01
N GLY A 21 -42.76 36.43 1.48
CA GLY A 21 -42.23 35.07 1.47
C GLY A 21 -40.82 34.99 2.06
N SER A 22 -40.61 35.56 3.24
CA SER A 22 -39.53 35.07 4.11
C SER A 22 -40.08 33.81 4.78
N ASN A 23 -39.77 32.63 4.24
CA ASN A 23 -39.92 31.41 5.02
C ASN A 23 -39.05 31.60 6.26
N ALA A 24 -39.69 31.84 7.40
CA ALA A 24 -39.07 31.67 8.70
C ALA A 24 -38.70 30.19 8.77
N ALA A 25 -37.49 29.86 8.36
CA ALA A 25 -37.01 28.51 8.39
C ALA A 25 -36.76 28.18 9.86
N GLN A 26 -37.75 27.52 10.45
CA GLN A 26 -37.72 27.00 11.81
C GLN A 26 -37.00 25.66 11.75
N GLY A 27 -35.68 25.70 11.94
CA GLY A 27 -34.78 24.55 11.82
C GLY A 27 -33.33 24.97 11.65
N ASP A 28 -32.46 24.01 11.32
CA ASP A 28 -31.02 24.20 11.07
C ASP A 28 -30.81 24.85 9.69
N ASN A 29 -30.62 26.17 9.68
CA ASN A 29 -30.44 26.98 8.47
C ASN A 29 -28.98 27.03 8.03
N ASN A 30 -28.34 25.88 7.85
CA ASN A 30 -26.97 25.80 7.32
C ASN A 30 -26.85 26.10 5.81
N GLY A 31 -27.88 26.72 5.21
CA GLY A 31 -27.92 27.12 3.79
C GLY A 31 -28.02 28.65 3.61
N THR A 32 -28.01 29.11 2.36
CA THR A 32 -28.13 30.55 2.04
C THR A 32 -29.60 30.95 1.90
N MET A 33 -30.13 31.74 2.84
CA MET A 33 -31.43 32.38 2.68
C MET A 33 -31.28 33.63 1.81
N ILE A 34 -31.99 33.66 0.67
CA ILE A 34 -31.98 34.81 -0.23
C ILE A 34 -33.38 35.40 -0.30
N SER A 35 -33.51 36.67 0.08
CA SER A 35 -34.77 37.41 0.11
C SER A 35 -34.71 38.64 -0.81
N GLY A 36 -35.87 39.07 -1.33
CA GLY A 36 -35.98 40.31 -2.12
C GLY A 36 -35.76 40.19 -3.63
N VAL A 37 -35.75 38.97 -4.19
CA VAL A 37 -35.40 38.74 -5.61
C VAL A 37 -36.58 38.85 -6.58
N ASN A 38 -37.46 39.83 -6.37
CA ASN A 38 -38.51 40.08 -7.34
C ASN A 38 -37.90 40.51 -8.69
N ASN A 39 -38.32 39.86 -9.77
CA ASN A 39 -37.89 40.19 -11.13
C ASN A 39 -36.37 40.15 -11.37
N SER A 40 -35.62 39.39 -10.55
CA SER A 40 -34.17 39.27 -10.62
C SER A 40 -33.74 37.82 -10.88
N GLN A 41 -32.73 37.61 -11.72
CA GLN A 41 -32.09 36.31 -11.90
C GLN A 41 -30.96 36.16 -10.87
N ILE A 42 -31.07 35.18 -9.99
CA ILE A 42 -29.98 34.82 -9.09
C ILE A 42 -29.15 33.73 -9.75
N THR A 43 -27.87 34.01 -9.98
CA THR A 43 -26.89 33.02 -10.39
C THR A 43 -25.90 32.85 -9.26
N VAL A 44 -25.95 31.70 -8.59
CA VAL A 44 -24.96 31.30 -7.58
C VAL A 44 -23.91 30.48 -8.29
N THR A 45 -22.66 30.96 -8.33
CA THR A 45 -21.55 30.22 -8.92
C THR A 45 -20.50 29.91 -7.87
N ASP A 46 -20.42 28.63 -7.48
CA ASP A 46 -19.45 28.16 -6.49
C ASP A 46 -18.11 27.78 -7.15
N HIS A 47 -17.44 28.78 -7.73
CA HIS A 47 -16.11 28.59 -8.32
C HIS A 47 -15.06 28.18 -7.27
N GLY A 48 -15.26 28.57 -6.00
CA GLY A 48 -14.35 28.27 -4.91
C GLY A 48 -14.34 26.79 -4.54
N ALA A 49 -15.51 26.17 -4.35
CA ALA A 49 -15.57 24.74 -4.03
C ALA A 49 -15.12 23.87 -5.20
N VAL A 50 -15.43 24.25 -6.45
CA VAL A 50 -14.94 23.53 -7.62
C VAL A 50 -13.42 23.61 -7.72
N ASN A 51 -12.83 24.80 -7.56
CA ASN A 51 -11.37 24.94 -7.59
C ASN A 51 -10.70 24.21 -6.42
N GLY A 52 -11.27 24.29 -5.21
CA GLY A 52 -10.81 23.54 -4.04
C GLY A 52 -10.86 22.03 -4.24
N SER A 53 -11.94 21.52 -4.85
CA SER A 53 -12.10 20.11 -5.23
C SER A 53 -11.03 19.66 -6.23
N LEU A 54 -10.77 20.47 -7.27
CA LEU A 54 -9.75 20.15 -8.28
C LEU A 54 -8.34 20.15 -7.70
N ASN A 55 -8.01 21.12 -6.83
CA ASN A 55 -6.72 21.15 -6.15
C ASN A 55 -6.55 19.96 -5.21
N PHE A 56 -7.57 19.63 -4.43
CA PHE A 56 -7.55 18.44 -3.58
C PHE A 56 -7.36 17.15 -4.40
N ALA A 57 -8.06 17.03 -5.54
CA ALA A 57 -7.88 15.89 -6.43
C ALA A 57 -6.44 15.82 -6.98
N GLY A 58 -5.85 16.95 -7.36
CA GLY A 58 -4.44 17.04 -7.76
C GLY A 58 -3.48 16.56 -6.66
N ASP A 59 -3.63 17.11 -5.45
CA ASP A 59 -2.79 16.75 -4.30
C ASP A 59 -2.89 15.27 -3.93
N VAL A 60 -4.08 14.67 -4.05
CA VAL A 60 -4.28 13.23 -3.83
C VAL A 60 -3.55 12.41 -4.88
N VAL A 61 -3.68 12.78 -6.17
CA VAL A 61 -3.00 12.08 -7.26
C VAL A 61 -1.48 12.14 -7.08
N ASP A 62 -0.93 13.30 -6.74
CA ASP A 62 0.51 13.48 -6.52
C ASP A 62 1.01 12.62 -5.35
N LYS A 63 0.31 12.63 -4.22
CA LYS A 63 0.65 11.78 -3.06
C LYS A 63 0.55 10.29 -3.36
N VAL A 64 -0.44 9.86 -4.14
CA VAL A 64 -0.58 8.46 -4.54
C VAL A 64 0.58 8.05 -5.45
N LEU A 65 0.99 8.90 -6.40
CA LEU A 65 2.15 8.65 -7.27
C LEU A 65 3.45 8.57 -6.46
N GLU A 66 3.66 9.48 -5.53
CA GLU A 66 4.83 9.47 -4.63
C GLU A 66 4.86 8.20 -3.77
N SER A 67 3.72 7.84 -3.16
CA SER A 67 3.59 6.63 -2.35
C SER A 67 3.85 5.36 -3.15
N ASN A 68 3.31 5.27 -4.38
CA ASN A 68 3.52 4.12 -5.26
C ASN A 68 4.99 4.01 -5.70
N THR A 69 5.64 5.15 -5.99
CA THR A 69 7.06 5.18 -6.31
C THR A 69 7.92 4.71 -5.15
N ALA A 70 7.64 5.19 -3.93
CA ALA A 70 8.35 4.74 -2.72
C ALA A 70 8.14 3.25 -2.44
N ALA A 71 6.90 2.75 -2.60
CA ALA A 71 6.59 1.33 -2.46
C ALA A 71 7.36 0.47 -3.46
N ASN A 72 7.42 0.89 -4.73
CA ASN A 72 8.19 0.18 -5.76
C ASN A 72 9.69 0.17 -5.46
N ASN A 73 10.27 1.28 -4.99
CA ASN A 73 11.67 1.32 -4.58
C ASN A 73 11.95 0.34 -3.43
N ASN A 74 11.08 0.29 -2.42
CA ASN A 74 11.21 -0.68 -1.31
C ASN A 74 11.14 -2.12 -1.80
N VAL A 75 10.26 -2.44 -2.77
CA VAL A 75 10.18 -3.78 -3.36
C VAL A 75 11.47 -4.14 -4.09
N VAL A 76 12.04 -3.21 -4.85
CA VAL A 76 13.32 -3.40 -5.55
C VAL A 76 14.46 -3.64 -4.54
N ASP A 77 14.52 -2.87 -3.46
CA ASP A 77 15.55 -3.03 -2.43
C ASP A 77 15.43 -4.37 -1.69
N VAL A 78 14.21 -4.79 -1.35
CA VAL A 78 13.96 -6.12 -0.76
C VAL A 78 14.38 -7.22 -1.73
N ALA A 79 14.06 -7.10 -3.02
CA ALA A 79 14.47 -8.07 -4.03
C ALA A 79 16.00 -8.15 -4.15
N ASN A 80 16.70 -7.01 -4.18
CA ASN A 80 18.15 -6.95 -4.22
C ASN A 80 18.79 -7.60 -2.98
N ASN A 81 18.27 -7.30 -1.79
CA ASN A 81 18.75 -7.88 -0.53
C ASN A 81 18.53 -9.40 -0.47
N ALA A 82 17.34 -9.86 -0.88
CA ALA A 82 17.04 -11.29 -0.98
C ALA A 82 17.99 -11.99 -1.97
N MET A 83 18.23 -11.37 -3.12
CA MET A 83 19.13 -11.92 -4.15
C MET A 83 20.59 -11.95 -3.68
N SER A 84 21.04 -10.95 -2.92
CA SER A 84 22.34 -10.98 -2.24
C SER A 84 22.43 -12.13 -1.24
N THR A 85 21.40 -12.33 -0.41
CA THR A 85 21.36 -13.40 0.59
C THR A 85 21.40 -14.78 -0.07
N VAL A 86 20.69 -14.95 -1.20
CA VAL A 86 20.74 -16.18 -2.01
C VAL A 86 22.12 -16.39 -2.60
N LYS A 87 22.77 -15.34 -3.12
CA LYS A 87 24.14 -15.42 -3.64
C LYS A 87 25.14 -15.81 -2.56
N ASP A 88 25.03 -15.23 -1.37
CA ASP A 88 25.91 -15.53 -0.25
C ASP A 88 25.70 -16.97 0.23
N SER A 89 24.45 -17.41 0.31
CA SER A 89 24.09 -18.79 0.64
C SER A 89 24.61 -19.78 -0.40
N ALA A 90 24.46 -19.49 -1.69
CA ALA A 90 24.98 -20.32 -2.78
C ALA A 90 26.51 -20.37 -2.76
N SER A 91 27.17 -19.25 -2.47
CA SER A 91 28.63 -19.18 -2.32
C SER A 91 29.09 -20.02 -1.13
N GLN A 92 28.40 -19.93 0.01
CA GLN A 92 28.69 -20.74 1.18
C GLN A 92 28.47 -22.24 0.90
N MET A 93 27.40 -22.61 0.20
CA MET A 93 27.17 -23.99 -0.23
C MET A 93 28.30 -24.49 -1.14
N ALA A 94 28.78 -23.67 -2.07
CA ALA A 94 29.91 -24.01 -2.91
C ALA A 94 31.21 -24.19 -2.12
N ILE A 95 31.45 -23.36 -1.09
CA ILE A 95 32.57 -23.51 -0.17
C ILE A 95 32.46 -24.83 0.61
N ASN A 96 31.31 -25.11 1.23
CA ASN A 96 31.07 -26.33 1.98
C ASN A 96 31.21 -27.60 1.10
N ALA A 97 30.71 -27.53 -0.14
CA ALA A 97 30.87 -28.61 -1.11
C ALA A 97 32.35 -28.82 -1.49
N LYS A 98 33.10 -27.74 -1.68
CA LYS A 98 34.53 -27.79 -1.98
C LYS A 98 35.34 -28.35 -0.81
N GLU A 99 35.03 -27.96 0.42
CA GLU A 99 35.65 -28.52 1.63
C GLU A 99 35.32 -30.00 1.78
N SER A 100 34.05 -30.38 1.58
CA SER A 100 33.63 -31.78 1.61
C SER A 100 34.33 -32.62 0.54
N MET A 101 34.49 -32.07 -0.67
CA MET A 101 35.25 -32.72 -1.75
C MET A 101 36.73 -32.82 -1.44
N ASN A 102 37.34 -31.79 -0.83
CA ASN A 102 38.73 -31.82 -0.41
C ASN A 102 38.96 -32.88 0.67
N PHE A 103 38.08 -32.93 1.68
CA PHE A 103 38.10 -33.95 2.71
C PHE A 103 37.92 -35.36 2.12
N ALA A 104 36.97 -35.53 1.20
CA ALA A 104 36.77 -36.81 0.50
C ALA A 104 37.99 -37.21 -0.33
N LYS A 105 38.64 -36.24 -0.99
CA LYS A 105 39.90 -36.45 -1.72
C LYS A 105 41.03 -36.84 -0.77
N GLU A 106 41.15 -36.19 0.37
CA GLU A 106 42.19 -36.47 1.37
C GLU A 106 41.97 -37.86 1.98
N MET A 107 40.72 -38.22 2.30
CA MET A 107 40.33 -39.54 2.77
C MET A 107 40.62 -40.60 1.70
N ALA A 108 40.18 -40.40 0.46
CA ALA A 108 40.45 -41.31 -0.65
C ALA A 108 41.96 -41.47 -0.90
N THR A 109 42.72 -40.38 -0.88
CA THR A 109 44.18 -40.42 -1.04
C THR A 109 44.82 -41.21 0.09
N THR A 110 44.42 -40.97 1.35
CA THR A 110 44.97 -41.69 2.51
C THR A 110 44.59 -43.18 2.52
N THR A 111 43.38 -43.53 2.08
CA THR A 111 42.94 -44.93 1.96
C THR A 111 43.59 -45.65 0.78
N ILE A 112 43.82 -44.96 -0.35
CA ILE A 112 44.46 -45.52 -1.56
C ILE A 112 45.98 -45.66 -1.37
N THR A 113 46.64 -44.75 -0.66
CA THR A 113 48.09 -44.84 -0.37
C THR A 113 48.43 -45.79 0.78
N GLY A 114 47.46 -46.53 1.32
CA GLY A 114 47.69 -47.53 2.36
C GLY A 114 47.96 -46.94 3.74
N GLY A 115 47.46 -45.74 4.03
CA GLY A 115 47.72 -44.98 5.26
C GLY A 115 47.09 -45.59 6.50
N SER A 116 47.76 -46.58 7.08
CA SER A 116 47.51 -47.08 8.43
C SER A 116 47.99 -46.03 9.45
N SER A 117 47.15 -45.04 9.75
CA SER A 117 47.39 -44.06 10.82
C SER A 117 46.25 -44.14 11.84
N GLU A 118 46.59 -44.16 13.13
CA GLU A 118 45.68 -44.35 14.27
C GLU A 118 44.44 -43.44 14.25
N GLY A 119 44.51 -42.28 13.60
CA GLY A 119 43.36 -41.37 13.41
C GLY A 119 42.25 -41.94 12.52
N GLN A 120 42.56 -42.76 11.51
CA GLN A 120 41.53 -43.39 10.66
C GLN A 120 40.77 -44.50 11.38
N LYS A 121 41.42 -45.22 12.30
CA LYS A 121 40.73 -46.21 13.15
C LYS A 121 39.70 -45.53 14.05
N GLN A 122 39.99 -44.34 14.57
CA GLN A 122 39.04 -43.59 15.40
C GLN A 122 37.86 -43.06 14.58
N ILE A 123 38.09 -42.47 13.40
CA ILE A 123 37.01 -41.98 12.54
C ILE A 123 36.12 -43.14 12.05
N ALA A 124 36.71 -44.28 11.66
CA ALA A 124 35.95 -45.46 11.27
C ALA A 124 35.08 -46.00 12.43
N MET A 125 35.62 -46.00 13.65
CA MET A 125 34.89 -46.44 14.84
C MET A 125 33.72 -45.50 15.18
N VAL A 126 33.90 -44.18 15.04
CA VAL A 126 32.84 -43.18 15.25
C VAL A 126 31.73 -43.32 14.21
N VAL A 127 32.07 -43.48 12.93
CA VAL A 127 31.07 -43.63 11.85
C VAL A 127 30.27 -44.92 12.03
N VAL A 128 30.92 -46.04 12.35
CA VAL A 128 30.22 -47.31 12.66
C VAL A 128 29.33 -47.15 13.89
N GLY A 129 29.82 -46.46 14.93
CA GLY A 129 29.03 -46.15 16.13
C GLY A 129 27.76 -45.36 15.82
N CYS A 130 27.86 -44.29 15.01
CA CYS A 130 26.70 -43.50 14.60
C CYS A 130 25.67 -44.31 13.80
N VAL A 131 26.13 -45.15 12.86
CA VAL A 131 25.23 -46.00 12.05
C VAL A 131 24.51 -47.04 12.91
N VAL A 132 25.20 -47.66 13.86
CA VAL A 132 24.58 -48.62 14.80
C VAL A 132 23.56 -47.93 15.70
N VAL A 133 23.88 -46.75 16.25
CA VAL A 133 22.94 -45.99 17.09
C VAL A 133 21.69 -45.60 16.31
N ILE A 134 21.84 -45.09 15.08
CA ILE A 134 20.71 -44.75 14.22
C ILE A 134 19.89 -46.01 13.89
N GLY A 135 20.54 -47.11 13.51
CA GLY A 135 19.87 -48.38 13.19
C GLY A 135 19.07 -48.95 14.37
N VAL A 136 19.62 -48.90 15.59
CA VAL A 136 18.93 -49.35 16.80
C VAL A 136 17.76 -48.44 17.15
N VAL A 137 17.92 -47.12 17.05
CA VAL A 137 16.85 -46.15 17.34
C VAL A 137 15.68 -46.31 16.36
N PHE A 138 15.97 -46.46 15.06
CA PHE A 138 14.93 -46.67 14.06
C PHE A 138 14.30 -48.07 14.16
N GLY A 139 15.08 -49.11 14.47
CA GLY A 139 14.57 -50.47 14.68
C GLY A 139 13.63 -50.56 15.89
N ILE A 140 14.00 -49.97 17.02
CA ILE A 140 13.14 -49.92 18.23
C ILE A 140 11.85 -49.14 17.94
N LYS A 141 11.94 -48.03 17.20
CA LYS A 141 10.76 -47.21 16.85
C LYS A 141 9.84 -47.94 15.87
N ALA A 142 10.38 -48.73 14.94
CA ALA A 142 9.61 -49.54 14.01
C ALA A 142 8.93 -50.75 14.67
N TRP A 143 9.50 -51.29 15.75
CA TRP A 143 8.90 -52.43 16.48
C TRP A 143 7.81 -52.01 17.47
N LYS A 144 7.76 -50.71 17.84
CA LYS A 144 6.74 -50.13 18.72
C LYS A 144 5.58 -49.46 17.99
N SER A 145 5.65 -49.32 16.66
CA SER A 145 4.59 -48.76 15.82
C SER A 145 3.79 -49.86 15.15
#